data_AF-A0A7Z7B9T6-F1
#
_entry.id   AF-A0A7Z7B9T6-F1
#
_cell.length_a   1.000
_cell.length_b   1.000
_cell.length_c   1.000
_cell.angle_alpha   90.00
_cell.angle_beta   90.00
_cell.angle_gamma   90.00
#
_symmetry.space_group_name_H-M   'P 1'
#
loop_
_entity.id
_entity.type
_entity.pdbx_description
1 polymer ?
#
loop_
_entity_poly.entity_id
_entity_poly.type
_entity_poly.pdbx_seq_one_letter_code
_entity_poly.pdbx_strand_id
1 'polypeptide(L)'
;MLARGNNNFDLVRLIAALLVMYGHAGPVYHWGGNEDLVRLTTGFDYAGSIAVYAFFMISGILVSMSYQRQRSIINFAALRVARIFPALVVAVTAITFIVGPLVSIETARTYFLNPQIYKWWYKTATLVTGVGTYLPGVFTTVNLKMNVDAPVWTLPMELKCYFLVMCIGLLGLLRTRVGTLAAGLVGLGWWYFMYTHPDAYYFGDFILKMTYYSFFRFCVF
;
A
#
# COMPACT_ATOMS: atom_id res chain seq x y z
N MET A 1 -9.68 -13.39 22.87
CA MET A 1 -10.06 -12.16 22.12
C MET A 1 -9.00 -11.10 22.41
N LEU A 2 -8.36 -10.53 21.38
CA LEU A 2 -7.29 -9.53 21.55
C LEU A 2 -7.88 -8.20 22.04
N ALA A 3 -7.73 -7.90 23.33
CA ALA A 3 -8.15 -6.63 23.93
C ALA A 3 -7.12 -5.52 23.65
N ARG A 4 -7.59 -4.28 23.44
CA ARG A 4 -6.72 -3.09 23.43
C ARG A 4 -6.23 -2.87 24.85
N GLY A 5 -4.92 -3.02 25.08
CA GLY A 5 -4.29 -2.80 26.40
C GLY A 5 -3.26 -3.85 26.83
N ASN A 6 -3.13 -4.97 26.11
CA ASN A 6 -2.11 -5.99 26.39
C ASN A 6 -1.67 -6.74 25.13
N ASN A 7 -1.37 -6.02 24.05
CA ASN A 7 -0.86 -6.61 22.83
C ASN A 7 0.29 -5.79 22.27
N ASN A 8 1.30 -6.47 21.73
CA ASN A 8 2.49 -5.83 21.17
C ASN A 8 2.27 -5.41 19.70
N PHE A 9 1.02 -5.27 19.21
CA PHE A 9 0.79 -4.91 17.81
C PHE A 9 1.30 -3.52 17.48
N ASP A 10 1.23 -2.58 18.41
CA ASP A 10 1.76 -1.24 18.20
C ASP A 10 3.30 -1.26 18.14
N LEU A 11 3.95 -2.12 18.93
CA LEU A 11 5.40 -2.34 18.83
C LEU A 11 5.79 -2.98 17.49
N VAL A 12 5.07 -4.02 17.05
CA VAL A 12 5.34 -4.67 15.76
C VAL A 12 5.13 -3.67 14.61
N ARG A 13 4.11 -2.81 14.69
CA ARG A 13 3.89 -1.73 13.72
C ARG A 13 4.99 -0.69 13.73
N LEU A 14 5.52 -0.33 14.90
CA LEU A 14 6.64 0.58 15.00
C LEU A 14 7.88 -0.03 14.34
N ILE A 15 8.21 -1.29 14.64
CA ILE A 15 9.33 -2.01 14.01
C ILE A 15 9.13 -2.08 12.49
N ALA A 16 7.92 -2.42 12.03
CA ALA A 16 7.60 -2.43 10.61
C ALA A 16 7.76 -1.03 9.97
N ALA A 17 7.30 0.04 10.63
CA ALA A 17 7.48 1.41 10.12
C ALA A 17 8.97 1.79 9.98
N LEU A 18 9.81 1.38 10.95
CA LEU A 18 11.25 1.58 10.88
C LEU A 18 11.88 0.79 9.73
N LEU A 19 11.46 -0.46 9.51
CA LEU A 19 11.93 -1.28 8.39
C LEU A 19 11.50 -0.73 7.03
N VAL A 20 10.29 -0.17 6.91
CA VAL A 20 9.84 0.55 5.70
C VAL A 20 10.76 1.75 5.44
N MET A 21 11.01 2.56 6.47
CA MET A 21 11.89 3.73 6.35
C MET A 21 13.31 3.32 5.92
N TYR A 22 13.86 2.29 6.54
CA TYR A 22 15.18 1.74 6.20
C TYR A 22 15.23 1.20 4.76
N GLY A 23 14.26 0.39 4.36
CA GLY A 23 14.21 -0.19 3.01
C GLY A 23 14.04 0.86 1.91
N HIS A 24 13.35 1.97 2.18
CA HIS A 24 13.22 3.09 1.24
C HIS A 24 14.39 4.07 1.28
N ALA A 25 15.20 4.09 2.34
CA ALA A 25 16.38 4.94 2.40
C ALA A 25 17.44 4.53 1.36
N GLY A 26 17.59 3.23 1.08
CA GLY A 26 18.56 2.73 0.09
C GLY A 26 18.39 3.30 -1.32
N PRO A 27 17.20 3.17 -1.95
CA PRO A 27 16.93 3.74 -3.27
C PRO A 27 17.00 5.27 -3.30
N VAL A 28 16.71 5.96 -2.19
CA VAL A 28 16.76 7.43 -2.12
C VAL A 28 18.20 7.93 -2.01
N TYR A 29 19.02 7.29 -1.18
CA TYR A 29 20.38 7.75 -0.86
C TYR A 29 21.46 7.10 -1.72
N HIS A 30 21.10 6.15 -2.59
CA HIS A 30 22.03 5.36 -3.41
C HIS A 30 23.17 4.80 -2.56
N TRP A 31 22.95 3.69 -1.87
CA TRP A 31 23.97 3.05 -1.01
C TRP A 31 25.19 2.47 -1.76
N GLY A 32 25.62 3.05 -2.88
CA GLY A 32 26.82 2.63 -3.61
C GLY A 32 26.72 1.21 -4.17
N GLY A 33 25.50 0.72 -4.44
CA GLY A 33 25.26 -0.65 -4.89
C GLY A 33 25.18 -1.69 -3.76
N ASN A 34 25.24 -1.28 -2.48
CA ASN A 34 25.03 -2.20 -1.37
C ASN A 34 23.55 -2.60 -1.29
N GLU A 35 23.31 -3.91 -1.34
CA GLU A 35 21.99 -4.49 -1.17
C GLU A 35 21.51 -4.32 0.28
N ASP A 36 20.18 -4.27 0.46
CA ASP A 36 19.54 -4.19 1.77
C ASP A 36 20.02 -5.32 2.71
N LEU A 37 20.46 -4.99 3.93
CA LEU A 37 20.94 -5.96 4.93
C LEU A 37 19.97 -7.14 5.16
N VAL A 38 18.66 -6.92 5.11
CA VAL A 38 17.68 -7.99 5.29
C VAL A 38 17.71 -8.92 4.08
N ARG A 39 17.82 -8.38 2.88
CA ARG A 39 18.02 -9.18 1.67
C ARG A 39 19.33 -9.97 1.71
N LEU A 40 20.43 -9.34 2.12
CA LEU A 40 21.75 -9.99 2.23
C LEU A 40 21.77 -11.15 3.23
N THR A 41 21.05 -11.02 4.34
CA THR A 41 21.05 -12.02 5.42
C THR A 41 20.02 -13.12 5.21
N THR A 42 18.86 -12.81 4.61
CA THR A 42 17.76 -13.77 4.44
C THR A 42 17.68 -14.39 3.04
N GLY A 43 18.26 -13.75 2.03
CA GLY A 43 18.15 -14.16 0.63
C GLY A 43 16.73 -14.08 0.03
N PHE A 44 15.77 -13.50 0.76
CA PHE A 44 14.35 -13.51 0.37
C PHE A 44 13.92 -12.20 -0.30
N ASP A 45 13.77 -11.14 0.49
CA ASP A 45 13.23 -9.85 0.07
C ASP A 45 13.89 -8.74 0.91
N TYR A 46 13.73 -7.49 0.51
CA TYR A 46 14.29 -6.35 1.26
C TYR A 46 13.40 -5.97 2.45
N ALA A 47 13.97 -5.21 3.39
CA ALA A 47 13.31 -4.84 4.64
C ALA A 47 11.90 -4.22 4.46
N GLY A 48 11.72 -3.40 3.43
CA GLY A 48 10.45 -2.70 3.17
C GLY A 48 9.32 -3.66 2.81
N SER A 49 9.56 -4.65 1.94
CA SER A 49 8.54 -5.64 1.57
C SER A 49 8.07 -6.45 2.78
N ILE A 50 9.01 -6.92 3.59
CA ILE A 50 8.72 -7.72 4.80
C ILE A 50 7.86 -6.91 5.77
N ALA A 51 8.18 -5.63 5.94
CA ALA A 51 7.40 -4.75 6.78
C ALA A 51 5.98 -4.51 6.24
N VAL A 52 5.82 -4.34 4.93
CA VAL A 52 4.51 -4.23 4.29
C VAL A 52 3.69 -5.50 4.52
N TYR A 53 4.27 -6.70 4.40
CA TYR A 53 3.57 -7.95 4.72
C TYR A 53 3.09 -8.00 6.18
N ALA A 54 3.93 -7.55 7.13
CA ALA A 54 3.55 -7.47 8.54
C ALA A 54 2.37 -6.50 8.76
N PHE A 55 2.38 -5.32 8.11
CA PHE A 55 1.26 -4.38 8.16
C PHE A 55 -0.03 -4.99 7.60
N PHE A 56 0.02 -5.63 6.44
CA PHE A 56 -1.15 -6.25 5.82
C PHE A 56 -1.71 -7.40 6.66
N MET A 57 -0.84 -8.23 7.23
CA MET A 57 -1.25 -9.33 8.12
C MET A 57 -1.97 -8.80 9.37
N ILE A 58 -1.38 -7.83 10.08
CA ILE A 58 -1.97 -7.24 11.28
C ILE A 58 -3.29 -6.53 10.94
N SER A 59 -3.30 -5.75 9.85
CA SER A 59 -4.51 -5.07 9.38
C SER A 59 -5.62 -6.06 9.01
N GLY A 60 -5.31 -7.16 8.31
CA GLY A 60 -6.29 -8.19 7.97
C GLY A 60 -6.95 -8.81 9.19
N ILE A 61 -6.18 -9.14 10.23
CA ILE A 61 -6.69 -9.68 11.50
C ILE A 61 -7.62 -8.66 12.18
N LEU A 62 -7.18 -7.40 12.29
CA LEU A 62 -7.96 -6.34 12.96
C LEU A 62 -9.23 -5.97 12.20
N VAL A 63 -9.18 -5.94 10.86
CA VAL A 63 -10.33 -5.63 10.01
C VAL A 63 -11.37 -6.74 10.09
N SER A 64 -10.94 -8.01 10.06
CA SER A 64 -11.82 -9.18 10.22
C SER A 64 -12.52 -9.18 11.58
N MET A 65 -11.78 -8.91 12.66
CA MET A 65 -12.37 -8.76 13.99
C MET A 65 -13.33 -7.57 14.07
N SER A 66 -12.97 -6.46 13.43
CA SER A 66 -13.81 -5.26 13.42
C SER A 66 -15.07 -5.45 12.57
N TYR A 67 -15.05 -6.33 11.54
CA TYR A 67 -16.24 -6.76 10.82
C TYR A 67 -17.19 -7.55 11.74
N GLN A 68 -16.68 -8.55 12.46
CA GLN A 68 -17.49 -9.38 13.37
C GLN A 68 -18.13 -8.58 14.51
N ARG A 69 -17.47 -7.50 14.97
CA ARG A 69 -18.01 -6.62 16.02
C ARG A 69 -19.09 -5.68 15.50
N GLN A 70 -19.18 -5.45 14.19
CA GLN A 70 -20.03 -4.41 13.63
C GLN A 70 -21.36 -4.95 13.11
N ARG A 71 -22.46 -4.30 13.52
CA ARG A 71 -23.83 -4.76 13.17
C ARG A 71 -24.31 -4.30 11.80
N SER A 72 -23.67 -3.29 11.21
CA SER A 72 -24.03 -2.72 9.91
C SER A 72 -22.82 -2.66 8.99
N ILE A 73 -22.99 -3.14 7.75
CA ILE A 73 -21.98 -3.10 6.69
C ILE A 73 -21.70 -1.66 6.25
N ILE A 74 -22.72 -0.80 6.25
CA ILE A 74 -22.57 0.63 5.94
C ILE A 74 -21.66 1.28 6.98
N ASN A 75 -21.90 1.00 8.27
CA ASN A 75 -21.04 1.49 9.35
C ASN A 75 -19.63 0.90 9.28
N PHE A 76 -19.50 -0.36 8.85
CA PHE A 76 -18.21 -0.95 8.56
C PHE A 76 -17.49 -0.11 7.51
N ALA A 77 -18.04 0.04 6.29
CA ALA A 77 -17.41 0.77 5.20
C ALA A 77 -17.10 2.24 5.56
N ALA A 78 -18.06 2.97 6.15
CA ALA A 78 -17.92 4.38 6.49
C ALA A 78 -16.71 4.64 7.42
N LEU A 79 -16.53 3.80 8.46
CA LEU A 79 -15.40 3.93 9.38
C LEU A 79 -14.04 3.72 8.71
N ARG A 80 -13.97 2.98 7.61
CA ARG A 80 -12.71 2.70 6.90
C ARG A 80 -12.41 3.79 5.88
N VAL A 81 -13.44 4.31 5.21
CA VAL A 81 -13.33 5.52 4.39
C VAL A 81 -12.87 6.69 5.25
N ALA A 82 -13.49 6.91 6.41
CA ALA A 82 -13.12 7.96 7.35
C ALA A 82 -11.70 7.79 7.95
N ARG A 83 -11.16 6.56 7.93
CA ARG A 83 -9.78 6.28 8.37
C ARG A 83 -8.74 6.71 7.33
N ILE A 84 -9.01 6.50 6.04
CA ILE A 84 -8.02 6.67 4.97
C ILE A 84 -8.13 8.06 4.33
N PHE A 85 -9.34 8.46 3.92
CA PHE A 85 -9.52 9.61 3.04
C PHE A 85 -9.15 10.96 3.67
N PRO A 86 -9.45 11.27 4.94
CA PRO A 86 -9.10 12.58 5.50
C PRO A 86 -7.59 12.83 5.49
N ALA A 87 -6.80 11.85 5.96
CA ALA A 87 -5.35 11.96 5.96
C ALA A 87 -4.77 11.99 4.55
N LEU A 88 -5.28 11.14 3.65
CA LEU A 88 -4.88 11.10 2.25
C LEU A 88 -5.11 12.44 1.54
N VAL A 89 -6.32 13.00 1.63
CA VAL A 89 -6.68 14.25 0.96
C VAL A 89 -5.80 15.39 1.47
N VAL A 90 -5.57 15.48 2.77
CA VAL A 90 -4.67 16.49 3.35
C VAL A 90 -3.24 16.33 2.84
N ALA A 91 -2.69 15.11 2.88
CA ALA A 91 -1.33 14.83 2.43
C ALA A 91 -1.14 15.12 0.94
N VAL A 92 -2.02 14.61 0.07
CA VAL A 92 -1.97 14.79 -1.38
C VAL A 92 -2.15 16.27 -1.75
N THR A 93 -3.04 16.99 -1.05
CA THR A 93 -3.22 18.44 -1.28
C THR A 93 -1.98 19.22 -0.86
N ALA A 94 -1.39 18.92 0.29
CA ALA A 94 -0.15 19.54 0.73
C ALA A 94 1.00 19.23 -0.24
N ILE A 95 1.11 17.99 -0.72
CA ILE A 95 2.13 17.61 -1.70
C ILE A 95 1.94 18.35 -3.02
N THR A 96 0.72 18.39 -3.58
CA THR A 96 0.49 19.04 -4.89
C THR A 96 0.68 20.55 -4.84
N PHE A 97 0.12 21.22 -3.84
CA PHE A 97 -0.06 22.67 -3.84
C PHE A 97 0.94 23.43 -2.95
N ILE A 98 1.63 22.74 -2.04
CA ILE A 98 2.62 23.37 -1.14
C ILE A 98 4.01 22.81 -1.44
N VAL A 99 4.22 21.50 -1.28
CA VAL A 99 5.55 20.89 -1.43
C VAL A 99 6.01 20.94 -2.89
N GLY A 100 5.15 20.50 -3.81
CA GLY A 100 5.42 20.44 -5.24
C GLY A 100 6.01 21.72 -5.83
N PRO A 101 5.35 22.90 -5.70
CA PRO A 101 5.90 24.15 -6.23
C PRO A 101 7.18 24.63 -5.50
N LEU A 102 7.42 24.20 -4.26
CA LEU A 102 8.65 24.56 -3.52
C LEU A 102 9.87 23.74 -3.96
N VAL A 103 9.66 22.49 -4.39
CA VAL A 103 10.74 21.58 -4.81
C VAL A 103 10.84 21.42 -6.33
N SER A 104 9.91 21.98 -7.09
CA SER A 104 9.91 21.93 -8.54
C SER A 104 11.00 22.82 -9.12
N ILE A 105 11.65 22.37 -10.20
CA ILE A 105 12.56 23.21 -11.00
C ILE A 105 11.80 24.24 -11.86
N GLU A 106 10.49 24.08 -12.03
CA GLU A 106 9.64 24.97 -12.80
C GLU A 106 9.26 26.21 -11.98
N THR A 107 9.02 27.34 -12.65
CA THR A 107 8.44 28.50 -11.96
C THR A 107 7.04 28.17 -11.44
N ALA A 108 6.64 28.77 -10.31
CA ALA A 108 5.31 28.56 -9.73
C ALA A 108 4.17 28.79 -10.74
N ARG A 109 4.31 29.78 -11.62
CA ARG A 109 3.33 30.06 -12.68
C ARG A 109 3.22 28.90 -13.68
N THR A 110 4.35 28.40 -14.19
CA THR A 110 4.38 27.27 -15.13
C THR A 110 3.85 26.00 -14.46
N TYR A 111 4.19 25.78 -13.19
CA TYR A 111 3.73 24.64 -12.41
C TYR A 111 2.20 24.60 -12.27
N PHE A 112 1.58 25.71 -11.82
CA PHE A 112 0.12 25.77 -11.63
C PHE A 112 -0.67 25.77 -12.94
N LEU A 113 -0.09 26.25 -14.04
CA LEU A 113 -0.73 26.18 -15.36
C LEU A 113 -0.72 24.78 -15.97
N ASN A 114 0.09 23.85 -15.43
CA ASN A 114 0.20 22.51 -16.00
C ASN A 114 -0.99 21.63 -15.57
N PRO A 115 -1.83 21.13 -16.51
CA PRO A 115 -2.99 20.29 -16.19
C PRO A 115 -2.64 18.99 -15.43
N GLN A 116 -1.40 18.54 -15.56
CA GLN A 116 -0.92 17.31 -14.94
C GLN A 116 -1.00 17.37 -13.40
N ILE A 117 -0.85 18.53 -12.76
CA ILE A 117 -0.94 18.62 -11.29
C ILE A 117 -2.34 18.26 -10.78
N TYR A 118 -3.37 18.71 -11.50
CA TYR A 118 -4.76 18.46 -11.14
C TYR A 118 -5.14 17.01 -11.44
N LYS A 119 -4.63 16.46 -12.54
CA LYS A 119 -4.77 15.03 -12.86
C LYS A 119 -4.11 14.15 -11.79
N TRP A 120 -2.90 14.50 -11.36
CA TRP A 120 -2.17 13.79 -10.30
C TRP A 120 -2.93 13.86 -8.98
N TRP A 121 -3.38 15.06 -8.58
CA TRP A 121 -4.16 15.28 -7.36
C TRP A 121 -5.46 14.48 -7.36
N TYR A 122 -6.28 14.59 -8.42
CA TYR A 122 -7.57 13.89 -8.51
C TYR A 122 -7.39 12.37 -8.49
N LYS A 123 -6.42 11.86 -9.26
CA LYS A 123 -6.13 10.43 -9.32
C LYS A 123 -5.73 9.89 -7.95
N THR A 124 -4.78 10.56 -7.28
CA THR A 124 -4.23 10.11 -6.00
C THR A 124 -5.21 10.33 -4.83
N ALA A 125 -5.97 11.43 -4.81
CA ALA A 125 -6.94 11.71 -3.75
C ALA A 125 -8.17 10.79 -3.79
N THR A 126 -8.56 10.31 -4.98
CA THR A 126 -9.72 9.41 -5.11
C THR A 126 -9.34 7.93 -5.02
N LEU A 127 -8.11 7.55 -5.38
CA LEU A 127 -7.62 6.17 -5.49
C LEU A 127 -8.43 5.28 -6.47
N VAL A 128 -9.38 5.83 -7.22
CA VAL A 128 -10.29 5.07 -8.11
C VAL A 128 -9.55 4.54 -9.33
N THR A 129 -8.69 5.37 -9.93
CA THR A 129 -7.95 5.05 -11.16
C THR A 129 -6.48 4.71 -10.88
N GLY A 130 -6.14 4.45 -9.62
CA GLY A 130 -4.79 4.21 -9.13
C GLY A 130 -4.11 5.45 -8.57
N VAL A 131 -2.78 5.43 -8.52
CA VAL A 131 -1.95 6.50 -7.93
C VAL A 131 -1.30 7.32 -9.05
N GLY A 132 -1.15 8.63 -8.84
CA GLY A 132 -0.43 9.50 -9.75
C GLY A 132 1.08 9.21 -9.71
N THR A 133 1.73 9.19 -10.87
CA THR A 133 3.14 8.79 -10.97
C THR A 133 4.13 9.93 -10.85
N TYR A 134 3.84 11.11 -11.43
CA TYR A 134 4.76 12.25 -11.40
C TYR A 134 4.04 13.60 -11.31
N LEU A 135 4.74 14.58 -10.73
CA LEU A 135 4.41 16.00 -10.79
C LEU A 135 5.43 16.76 -11.66
N PRO A 136 5.02 17.80 -12.40
CA PRO A 136 5.91 18.57 -13.26
C PRO A 136 7.08 19.20 -12.50
N GLY A 137 8.30 18.94 -12.97
CA GLY A 137 9.54 19.51 -12.42
C GLY A 137 9.94 19.04 -11.02
N VAL A 138 9.19 18.13 -10.41
CA VAL A 138 9.49 17.58 -9.07
C VAL A 138 10.38 16.35 -9.19
N PHE A 139 11.49 16.32 -8.45
CA PHE A 139 12.45 15.21 -8.40
C PHE A 139 12.97 14.75 -9.77
N THR A 140 13.17 15.69 -10.70
CA THR A 140 13.72 15.41 -12.04
C THR A 140 15.21 15.06 -12.03
N THR A 141 15.94 15.54 -11.03
CA THR A 141 17.39 15.32 -10.84
C THR A 141 17.70 14.17 -9.88
N VAL A 142 16.69 13.66 -9.17
CA VAL A 142 16.83 12.56 -8.21
C VAL A 142 16.43 11.27 -8.91
N ASN A 143 17.17 10.19 -8.68
CA ASN A 143 16.94 8.90 -9.34
C ASN A 143 15.67 8.15 -8.83
N LEU A 144 14.63 8.88 -8.43
CA LEU A 144 13.40 8.35 -7.87
C LEU A 144 12.35 8.02 -8.93
N LYS A 145 12.73 7.86 -10.20
CA LYS A 145 11.81 7.63 -11.33
C LYS A 145 10.62 8.62 -11.34
N MET A 146 10.86 9.87 -10.90
CA MET A 146 9.86 10.93 -10.75
C MET A 146 8.67 10.59 -9.82
N ASN A 147 8.83 9.59 -8.95
CA ASN A 147 7.75 9.08 -8.11
C ASN A 147 7.67 9.87 -6.81
N VAL A 148 6.77 10.87 -6.79
CA VAL A 148 6.67 11.86 -5.70
C VAL A 148 6.22 11.24 -4.38
N ASP A 149 5.35 10.23 -4.45
CA ASP A 149 4.76 9.61 -3.27
C ASP A 149 4.63 8.10 -3.50
N ALA A 150 5.78 7.43 -3.44
CA ALA A 150 5.84 5.99 -3.65
C ALA A 150 4.93 5.23 -2.65
N PRO A 151 4.96 5.43 -1.32
CA PRO A 151 4.21 4.59 -0.38
C PRO A 151 2.69 4.53 -0.60
N VAL A 152 2.09 5.54 -1.26
CA VAL A 152 0.64 5.61 -1.50
C VAL A 152 0.10 4.47 -2.37
N TRP A 153 0.95 3.74 -3.11
CA TRP A 153 0.52 2.54 -3.86
C TRP A 153 -0.12 1.46 -2.98
N THR A 154 0.17 1.44 -1.68
CA THR A 154 -0.37 0.48 -0.73
C THR A 154 -1.84 0.76 -0.35
N LEU A 155 -2.31 2.01 -0.42
CA LEU A 155 -3.66 2.38 -0.01
C LEU A 155 -4.78 1.78 -0.90
N PRO A 156 -4.67 1.78 -2.24
CA PRO A 156 -5.61 1.05 -3.09
C PRO A 156 -5.69 -0.45 -2.74
N MET A 157 -4.56 -1.06 -2.34
CA MET A 157 -4.54 -2.46 -1.92
C MET A 157 -5.27 -2.66 -0.59
N GLU A 158 -5.07 -1.76 0.37
CA GLU A 158 -5.78 -1.78 1.64
C GLU A 158 -7.30 -1.67 1.44
N LEU A 159 -7.77 -0.78 0.55
CA LEU A 159 -9.19 -0.68 0.19
C LEU A 159 -9.74 -1.97 -0.43
N LYS A 160 -8.99 -2.60 -1.34
CA LYS A 160 -9.35 -3.91 -1.92
C LYS A 160 -9.44 -5.00 -0.85
N CYS A 161 -8.52 -5.03 0.12
CA CYS A 161 -8.59 -5.95 1.26
C CYS A 161 -9.86 -5.73 2.10
N TYR A 162 -10.23 -4.47 2.37
CA TYR A 162 -11.45 -4.15 3.11
C TYR A 162 -12.70 -4.63 2.37
N PHE A 163 -12.74 -4.44 1.05
CA PHE A 163 -13.81 -4.94 0.20
C PHE A 163 -13.87 -6.47 0.21
N LEU A 164 -12.74 -7.15 0.10
CA LEU A 164 -12.67 -8.62 0.16
C LEU A 164 -13.20 -9.16 1.51
N VAL A 165 -12.78 -8.57 2.63
CA VAL A 165 -13.29 -8.96 3.96
C VAL A 165 -14.80 -8.74 4.04
N MET A 166 -15.30 -7.64 3.49
CA MET A 166 -16.73 -7.37 3.43
C MET A 166 -17.48 -8.43 2.61
N CYS A 167 -16.99 -8.82 1.43
CA CYS A 167 -17.59 -9.88 0.61
C CYS A 167 -17.60 -11.23 1.31
N ILE A 168 -16.46 -11.67 1.87
CA ILE A 168 -16.35 -12.93 2.61
C ILE A 168 -17.26 -12.91 3.85
N GLY A 169 -17.35 -11.75 4.51
CA GLY A 169 -18.22 -11.52 5.64
C GLY A 169 -19.72 -11.58 5.29
N LEU A 170 -20.11 -11.06 4.12
CA LEU A 170 -21.48 -11.09 3.60
C LEU A 170 -21.92 -12.52 3.25
N LEU A 171 -21.01 -13.32 2.72
CA LEU A 171 -21.21 -14.75 2.47
C LEU A 171 -21.32 -15.58 3.77
N GLY A 172 -21.14 -14.96 4.94
CA GLY A 172 -21.22 -15.63 6.23
C GLY A 172 -20.02 -16.53 6.55
N LEU A 173 -19.01 -16.57 5.68
CA LEU A 173 -17.82 -17.41 5.85
C LEU A 173 -17.00 -17.03 7.09
N LEU A 174 -17.03 -15.75 7.49
CA LEU A 174 -16.37 -15.26 8.70
C LEU A 174 -17.12 -15.60 10.00
N ARG A 175 -18.31 -16.23 9.94
CA ARG A 175 -19.09 -16.59 11.15
C ARG A 175 -18.68 -17.93 11.74
N THR A 176 -18.18 -18.86 10.94
CA THR A 176 -17.84 -20.22 11.37
C THR A 176 -16.34 -20.47 11.20
N ARG A 177 -15.77 -21.35 12.05
CA ARG A 177 -14.36 -21.76 11.93
C ARG A 177 -14.10 -22.42 10.56
N VAL A 178 -15.03 -23.27 10.12
CA VAL A 178 -14.95 -23.96 8.82
C VAL A 178 -15.02 -22.96 7.66
N GLY A 179 -15.93 -21.99 7.70
CA GLY A 179 -16.03 -20.96 6.65
C GLY A 179 -14.78 -20.10 6.56
N THR A 180 -14.17 -19.78 7.71
CA THR A 180 -12.93 -18.98 7.74
C THR A 180 -11.75 -19.78 7.19
N LEU A 181 -11.65 -21.07 7.52
CA LEU A 181 -10.64 -21.97 6.96
C LEU A 181 -10.84 -22.17 5.45
N ALA A 182 -12.06 -22.37 5.00
CA ALA A 182 -12.38 -22.49 3.58
C ALA A 182 -12.00 -21.22 2.80
N ALA A 183 -12.32 -20.04 3.32
CA ALA A 183 -11.90 -18.77 2.72
C ALA A 183 -10.37 -18.63 2.67
N GLY A 184 -9.67 -19.05 3.72
CA GLY A 184 -8.20 -19.09 3.76
C GLY A 184 -7.61 -20.03 2.71
N LEU A 185 -8.16 -21.25 2.57
CA LEU A 185 -7.72 -22.23 1.58
C LEU A 185 -7.99 -21.77 0.15
N VAL A 186 -9.14 -21.14 -0.11
CA VAL A 186 -9.43 -20.52 -1.41
C VAL A 186 -8.44 -19.40 -1.72
N GLY A 187 -8.10 -18.57 -0.73
CA GLY A 187 -7.08 -17.54 -0.88
C GLY A 187 -5.70 -18.12 -1.20
N LEU A 188 -5.30 -19.19 -0.53
CA LEU A 188 -4.04 -19.91 -0.78
C LEU A 188 -4.03 -20.57 -2.17
N GLY A 189 -5.13 -21.20 -2.56
CA GLY A 189 -5.28 -21.80 -3.89
C GLY A 189 -5.22 -20.76 -5.00
N TRP A 190 -5.87 -19.61 -4.80
CA TRP A 190 -5.81 -18.47 -5.71
C TRP A 190 -4.38 -17.90 -5.82
N TRP A 191 -3.67 -17.76 -4.71
CA TRP A 191 -2.27 -17.34 -4.69
C TRP A 191 -1.38 -18.34 -5.45
N TYR A 192 -1.52 -19.64 -5.19
CA TYR A 192 -0.75 -20.69 -5.88
C TYR A 192 -1.04 -20.72 -7.39
N PHE A 193 -2.30 -20.55 -7.78
CA PHE A 193 -2.70 -20.45 -9.19
C PHE A 193 -2.04 -19.25 -9.89
N MET A 194 -2.06 -18.07 -9.26
CA MET A 194 -1.40 -16.88 -9.80
C MET A 194 0.12 -17.01 -9.85
N TYR A 195 0.73 -17.72 -8.89
CA TYR A 195 2.17 -18.00 -8.89
C TYR A 195 2.59 -18.91 -10.06
N THR A 196 1.74 -19.87 -10.40
CA THR A 196 2.00 -20.86 -11.48
C THR A 196 1.62 -20.37 -12.87
N HIS A 197 0.74 -19.36 -12.99
CA HIS A 197 0.25 -18.80 -14.26
C HIS A 197 0.52 -17.29 -14.34
N PRO A 198 1.80 -16.86 -14.44
CA PRO A 198 2.17 -15.44 -14.47
C PRO A 198 1.70 -14.69 -15.73
N ASP A 199 1.35 -15.42 -16.79
CA ASP A 199 0.78 -14.93 -18.05
C ASP A 199 -0.71 -14.51 -17.93
N ALA A 200 -1.40 -14.92 -16.86
CA ALA A 200 -2.76 -14.48 -16.51
C ALA A 200 -2.81 -13.03 -15.97
N TYR A 201 -1.98 -12.14 -16.53
CA TYR A 201 -1.69 -10.79 -16.04
C TYR A 201 -2.94 -9.90 -15.96
N TYR A 202 -3.94 -10.13 -16.82
CA TYR A 202 -5.18 -9.37 -16.87
C TYR A 202 -6.09 -9.57 -15.63
N PHE A 203 -5.96 -10.69 -14.92
CA PHE A 203 -6.77 -10.99 -13.73
C PHE A 203 -6.07 -10.62 -12.41
N GLY A 204 -4.77 -10.28 -12.46
CA GLY A 204 -3.90 -10.35 -11.28
C GLY A 204 -3.43 -9.03 -10.67
N ASP A 205 -3.95 -7.85 -11.01
CA ASP A 205 -3.36 -6.57 -10.55
C ASP A 205 -3.27 -6.41 -9.00
N PHE A 206 -4.04 -7.18 -8.24
CA PHE A 206 -3.97 -7.22 -6.77
C PHE A 206 -2.80 -8.08 -6.25
N ILE A 207 -2.70 -9.34 -6.66
CA ILE A 207 -1.60 -10.24 -6.25
C ILE A 207 -0.31 -9.84 -6.94
N LEU A 208 -0.34 -9.54 -8.23
CA LEU A 208 0.83 -9.09 -8.98
C LEU A 208 1.40 -7.81 -8.38
N LYS A 209 0.63 -6.85 -7.88
CA LYS A 209 1.24 -5.68 -7.22
C LYS A 209 1.79 -5.99 -5.83
N MET A 210 1.14 -6.86 -5.06
CA MET A 210 1.70 -7.34 -3.79
C MET A 210 2.96 -8.18 -3.98
N THR A 211 3.06 -8.91 -5.09
CA THR A 211 4.19 -9.79 -5.41
C THR A 211 5.26 -9.09 -6.25
N TYR A 212 4.95 -8.24 -7.22
CA TYR A 212 5.93 -7.64 -8.16
C TYR A 212 6.59 -6.36 -7.63
N TYR A 213 5.89 -5.54 -6.82
CA TYR A 213 6.55 -4.39 -6.17
C TYR A 213 7.50 -4.82 -5.05
N SER A 214 7.36 -6.07 -4.57
CA SER A 214 8.28 -6.69 -3.62
C SER A 214 9.35 -7.53 -4.31
N PHE A 215 9.04 -8.28 -5.38
CA PHE A 215 10.02 -9.25 -5.91
C PHE A 215 11.12 -8.69 -6.82
N PHE A 216 10.89 -7.77 -7.78
CA PHE A 216 11.87 -7.69 -8.89
C PHE A 216 12.10 -6.40 -9.70
N ARG A 217 11.67 -5.19 -9.32
CA ARG A 217 11.82 -4.03 -10.24
C ARG A 217 12.36 -2.70 -9.73
N PHE A 218 13.08 -2.69 -8.62
CA PHE A 218 14.00 -1.59 -8.31
C PHE A 218 15.47 -1.85 -8.74
N CYS A 219 15.81 -3.06 -9.23
CA CYS A 219 17.17 -3.41 -9.65
C CYS A 219 17.37 -3.65 -11.17
N VAL A 220 16.39 -3.36 -12.03
CA VAL A 220 16.61 -3.42 -13.48
C VAL A 220 16.04 -2.17 -14.15
N PHE A 221 16.96 -1.49 -14.84
CA PHE A 221 16.93 -0.14 -15.40
C PHE A 221 17.05 0.98 -14.37
#